data_AF-A0A6P6GFQ7-F1
#
_entry.id   AF-A0A6P6GFQ7-F1
#
_cell.length_a   1.000
_cell.length_b   1.000
_cell.length_c   1.000
_cell.angle_alpha   90.00
_cell.angle_beta   90.00
_cell.angle_gamma   90.00
#
_symmetry.space_group_name_H-M   'P 1'
#
loop_
_entity.id
_entity.type
_entity.pdbx_description
1 polymer ?
#
loop_
_entity_poly.entity_id
_entity_poly.type
_entity_poly.pdbx_seq_one_letter_code
_entity_poly.pdbx_strand_id
1 'polypeptide(L)'
;MATQEHTNNNGDYTSVSLEDNDDDEALANSMEARLYDDSPLSAKCCIFRIPDVFRRHNEKVYEPDVIAIGPFHHRKPSLQPMEIVKKWYLRTLLSRLNISMLGLVKGIKEFEKRARDCYQEPIDLDQNEFIEMLIIDGCFLVELFRKETISELRSMDDPIFNMACMHQFLYHDLLLLENQLPWFVLQYLFNLTMENDQRTLSLTELVLKFFQACFPLTNHSKSSPRLDLENLHIVDLIRNVLISSFPGVESDEMPEKP
;
A
#
# COMPACT_ATOMS: atom_id res chain seq x y z
N MET A 1 38.58 23.98 93.33
CA MET A 1 38.45 23.61 91.90
C MET A 1 37.18 22.80 91.76
N ALA A 2 36.10 23.46 91.37
CA ALA A 2 34.84 22.84 91.03
C ALA A 2 34.30 23.64 89.85
N THR A 3 33.86 22.94 88.80
CA THR A 3 32.73 23.31 87.94
C THR A 3 32.55 22.20 86.91
N GLN A 4 31.35 21.63 86.92
CA GLN A 4 30.79 20.77 85.90
C GLN A 4 29.51 21.49 85.46
N GLU A 5 29.37 21.79 84.17
CA GLU A 5 28.15 22.35 83.57
C GLU A 5 27.81 21.60 82.29
N HIS A 6 26.52 21.27 82.16
CA HIS A 6 25.84 20.78 80.98
C HIS A 6 25.68 21.88 79.93
N THR A 7 25.65 21.53 78.64
CA THR A 7 24.54 21.91 77.73
C THR A 7 24.56 21.11 76.42
N ASN A 8 23.35 20.80 75.96
CA ASN A 8 22.89 20.16 74.72
C ASN A 8 23.59 20.60 73.42
N ASN A 9 23.54 19.72 72.40
CA ASN A 9 23.18 20.19 71.07
C ASN A 9 22.41 19.14 70.26
N ASN A 10 21.19 19.50 69.87
CA ASN A 10 20.32 18.78 68.94
C ASN A 10 20.92 18.85 67.53
N GLY A 11 21.20 17.70 66.92
CA GLY A 11 21.40 17.59 65.48
C GLY A 11 20.03 17.53 64.80
N ASP A 12 19.61 18.68 64.30
CA ASP A 12 18.43 18.86 63.46
C ASP A 12 18.61 18.06 62.15
N TYR A 13 17.98 16.89 62.07
CA TYR A 13 17.76 16.22 60.80
C TYR A 13 16.59 16.93 60.13
N THR A 14 16.90 17.93 59.30
CA THR A 14 15.94 18.54 58.40
C THR A 14 15.47 17.46 57.43
N SER A 15 14.32 16.86 57.72
CA SER A 15 13.57 16.07 56.74
C SER A 15 13.16 17.04 55.63
N VAL A 16 13.84 16.97 54.49
CA VAL A 16 13.33 17.55 53.26
C VAL A 16 12.08 16.75 52.91
N SER A 17 10.93 17.25 53.36
CA SER A 17 9.64 16.88 52.82
C SER A 17 9.70 17.21 51.33
N LEU A 18 9.82 16.17 50.50
CA LEU A 18 9.39 16.22 49.12
C LEU A 18 7.90 16.54 49.21
N GLU A 19 7.54 17.80 49.06
CA GLU A 19 6.19 18.18 48.72
C GLU A 19 5.94 17.50 47.37
N ASP A 20 5.25 16.36 47.39
CA ASP A 20 4.68 15.75 46.20
C ASP A 20 3.78 16.83 45.57
N ASN A 21 4.35 17.56 44.61
CA ASN A 21 3.65 18.63 43.92
C ASN A 21 2.51 17.96 43.15
N ASP A 22 1.28 18.25 43.57
CA ASP A 22 0.02 17.88 42.91
C ASP A 22 0.08 18.16 41.38
N ASP A 23 0.87 19.16 41.00
CA ASP A 23 1.18 19.53 39.60
C ASP A 23 1.99 18.47 38.82
N ASP A 24 2.96 17.81 39.46
CA ASP A 24 3.79 16.78 38.82
C ASP A 24 2.98 15.50 38.59
N GLU A 25 2.12 15.12 39.54
CA GLU A 25 1.22 13.97 39.42
C GLU A 25 0.12 14.21 38.37
N ALA A 26 -0.43 15.44 38.31
CA ALA A 26 -1.36 15.82 37.25
C ALA A 26 -0.71 15.79 35.85
N LEU A 27 0.54 16.24 35.73
CA LEU A 27 1.29 16.18 34.48
C LEU A 27 1.57 14.73 34.07
N ALA A 28 1.98 13.86 35.00
CA ALA A 28 2.22 12.45 34.75
C ALA A 28 0.95 11.74 34.23
N ASN A 29 -0.18 11.91 34.92
CA ASN A 29 -1.47 11.34 34.50
C ASN A 29 -1.93 11.87 33.12
N SER A 30 -1.69 13.15 32.83
CA SER A 30 -1.97 13.75 31.51
C SER A 30 -1.05 13.19 30.41
N MET A 31 0.20 12.89 30.73
CA MET A 31 1.13 12.26 29.80
C MET A 31 0.74 10.81 29.55
N GLU A 32 0.46 10.03 30.58
CA GLU A 32 0.02 8.63 30.47
C GLU A 32 -1.28 8.50 29.68
N ALA A 33 -2.26 9.39 29.89
CA ALA A 33 -3.49 9.42 29.10
C ALA A 33 -3.29 9.73 27.59
N ARG A 34 -2.11 10.23 27.21
CA ARG A 34 -1.71 10.49 25.80
C ARG A 34 -0.77 9.43 25.24
N LEU A 35 -0.30 8.49 26.05
CA LEU A 35 0.47 7.35 25.57
C LEU A 35 -0.48 6.39 24.86
N TYR A 36 0.03 5.74 23.81
CA TYR A 36 -0.70 4.71 23.08
C TYR A 36 -0.18 3.35 23.52
N ASP A 37 -1.07 2.47 23.96
CA ASP A 37 -0.75 1.09 24.30
C ASP A 37 -0.44 0.26 23.03
N ASP A 38 -1.09 0.61 21.93
CA ASP A 38 -0.96 -0.08 20.65
C ASP A 38 0.04 0.62 19.72
N SER A 39 0.67 -0.17 18.84
CA SER A 39 1.45 0.36 17.73
C SER A 39 0.58 1.30 16.87
N PRO A 40 1.06 2.51 16.52
CA PRO A 40 0.33 3.39 15.61
C PRO A 40 0.24 2.83 14.18
N LEU A 41 1.07 1.84 13.85
CA LEU A 41 1.05 1.13 12.58
C LEU A 41 0.27 -0.17 12.70
N SER A 42 -0.72 -0.33 11.82
CA SER A 42 -1.44 -1.59 11.63
C SER A 42 -0.48 -2.68 11.15
N ALA A 43 -0.63 -3.91 11.67
CA ALA A 43 0.09 -5.08 11.15
C ALA A 43 -0.24 -5.39 9.66
N LYS A 44 -1.29 -4.77 9.12
CA LYS A 44 -1.70 -4.89 7.71
C LYS A 44 -1.12 -3.77 6.83
N CYS A 45 -0.42 -2.80 7.42
CA CYS A 45 0.18 -1.67 6.71
C CYS A 45 1.24 -2.19 5.72
N CYS A 46 1.04 -1.91 4.43
CA CYS A 46 1.95 -2.32 3.37
C CYS A 46 2.18 -1.25 2.30
N ILE A 47 1.45 -0.12 2.34
CA ILE A 47 1.56 0.98 1.38
C ILE A 47 2.07 2.21 2.13
N PHE A 48 3.26 2.66 1.75
CA PHE A 48 4.03 3.67 2.47
C PHE A 48 4.30 4.88 1.58
N ARG A 49 4.27 6.08 2.17
CA ARG A 49 4.87 7.25 1.52
C ARG A 49 6.38 7.16 1.64
N ILE A 50 7.08 7.49 0.57
CA ILE A 50 8.53 7.60 0.57
C ILE A 50 8.91 8.77 1.48
N PRO A 51 9.76 8.53 2.50
CA PRO A 51 10.21 9.59 3.40
C PRO A 51 10.90 10.75 2.67
N ASP A 52 10.71 11.97 3.18
CA ASP A 52 11.24 13.21 2.57
C ASP A 52 12.76 13.20 2.37
N VAL A 53 13.49 12.46 3.21
CA VAL A 53 14.95 12.30 3.08
C VAL A 53 15.36 11.71 1.72
N PHE A 54 14.52 10.88 1.10
CA PHE A 54 14.75 10.35 -0.24
C PHE A 54 14.28 11.32 -1.33
N ARG A 55 13.21 12.08 -1.06
CA ARG A 55 12.62 13.06 -2.01
C ARG A 55 13.47 14.31 -2.20
N ARG A 56 14.22 14.74 -1.18
CA ARG A 56 14.95 16.03 -1.15
C ARG A 56 15.81 16.34 -2.37
N HIS A 57 16.31 15.33 -3.09
CA HIS A 57 17.17 15.53 -4.26
C HIS A 57 16.39 15.50 -5.58
N ASN A 58 15.28 14.76 -5.63
CA ASN A 58 14.43 14.67 -6.82
C ASN A 58 13.03 14.13 -6.46
N GLU A 59 12.15 15.02 -6.03
CA GLU A 59 10.78 14.68 -5.62
C GLU A 59 9.98 14.03 -6.76
N LYS A 60 10.20 14.48 -7.99
CA LYS A 60 9.43 14.04 -9.18
C LYS A 60 9.56 12.54 -9.47
N VAL A 61 10.63 11.88 -9.01
CA VAL A 61 10.83 10.43 -9.22
C VAL A 61 9.88 9.59 -8.36
N TYR A 62 9.28 10.19 -7.33
CA TYR A 62 8.36 9.51 -6.42
C TYR A 62 6.91 9.95 -6.64
N GLU A 63 6.65 10.81 -7.65
CA GLU A 63 5.32 11.28 -7.98
C GLU A 63 4.84 10.63 -9.29
N PRO A 64 3.56 10.23 -9.39
CA PRO A 64 3.01 9.77 -10.65
C PRO A 64 2.95 10.92 -11.67
N ASP A 65 3.25 10.58 -12.93
CA ASP A 65 3.28 11.49 -14.07
C ASP A 65 1.88 11.69 -14.69
N VAL A 66 1.12 10.60 -14.83
CA VAL A 66 -0.15 10.60 -15.58
C VAL A 66 -1.33 10.08 -14.77
N ILE A 67 -1.14 9.12 -13.86
CA ILE A 67 -2.25 8.45 -13.19
C ILE A 67 -2.04 8.27 -11.68
N ALA A 68 -3.04 8.74 -10.91
CA ALA A 68 -3.16 8.39 -9.50
C ALA A 68 -3.88 7.05 -9.35
N ILE A 69 -3.32 6.18 -8.50
CA ILE A 69 -3.91 4.93 -8.04
C ILE A 69 -3.82 4.93 -6.52
N GLY A 70 -4.96 4.81 -5.86
CA GLY A 70 -5.01 4.91 -4.42
C GLY A 70 -5.12 6.37 -3.94
N PRO A 71 -5.09 6.58 -2.60
CA PRO A 71 -5.48 7.83 -1.97
C PRO A 71 -4.40 8.93 -2.02
N PHE A 72 -3.10 8.58 -2.00
CA PHE A 72 -2.03 9.55 -1.74
C PHE A 72 -1.85 10.61 -2.83
N HIS A 73 -2.27 10.32 -4.05
CA HIS A 73 -2.21 11.24 -5.19
C HIS A 73 -3.59 11.57 -5.79
N HIS A 74 -4.68 11.06 -5.21
CA HIS A 74 -6.04 11.10 -5.79
C HIS A 74 -6.53 12.50 -6.15
N ARG A 75 -6.26 13.49 -5.28
CA ARG A 75 -6.73 14.88 -5.46
C ARG A 75 -5.76 15.77 -6.26
N LYS A 76 -4.69 15.21 -6.84
CA LYS A 76 -3.68 16.02 -7.55
C LYS A 76 -4.28 16.56 -8.87
N PRO A 77 -4.35 17.90 -9.08
CA PRO A 77 -5.00 18.47 -10.25
C PRO A 77 -4.40 18.01 -11.59
N SER A 78 -3.09 17.78 -11.64
CA SER A 78 -2.39 17.33 -12.86
C SER A 78 -2.81 15.93 -13.33
N LEU A 79 -3.38 15.10 -12.45
CA LEU A 79 -3.75 13.71 -12.73
C LEU A 79 -5.26 13.54 -13.01
N GLN A 80 -6.06 14.60 -12.82
CA GLN A 80 -7.50 14.59 -13.06
C GLN A 80 -7.93 14.18 -14.47
N PRO A 81 -7.18 14.47 -15.56
CA PRO A 81 -7.54 13.97 -16.88
C PRO A 81 -7.68 12.44 -16.93
N MET A 82 -6.84 11.71 -16.19
CA MET A 82 -6.90 10.25 -16.16
C MET A 82 -8.06 9.69 -15.31
N GLU A 83 -8.62 10.46 -14.39
CA GLU A 83 -9.85 10.07 -13.67
C GLU A 83 -11.03 9.85 -14.64
N ILE A 84 -11.10 10.65 -15.72
CA ILE A 84 -12.13 10.51 -16.77
C ILE A 84 -11.95 9.18 -17.50
N VAL A 85 -10.71 8.82 -17.84
CA VAL A 85 -10.39 7.56 -18.51
C VAL A 85 -10.70 6.38 -17.60
N LYS A 86 -10.34 6.43 -16.30
CA LYS A 86 -10.67 5.36 -15.35
C LYS A 86 -12.19 5.13 -15.25
N LYS A 87 -12.99 6.20 -15.17
CA LYS A 87 -14.46 6.12 -15.18
C LYS A 87 -15.00 5.54 -16.48
N TRP A 88 -14.41 5.88 -17.63
CA TRP A 88 -14.76 5.28 -18.91
C TRP A 88 -14.44 3.78 -18.96
N TYR A 89 -13.28 3.34 -18.44
CA TYR A 89 -12.94 1.92 -18.30
C TYR A 89 -13.96 1.16 -17.45
N LEU A 90 -14.32 1.71 -16.28
CA LEU A 90 -15.36 1.13 -15.42
C LEU A 90 -16.69 1.02 -16.15
N ARG A 91 -17.12 2.05 -16.88
CA ARG A 91 -18.35 2.03 -17.67
C ARG A 91 -18.35 0.90 -18.71
N THR A 92 -17.25 0.77 -19.46
CA THR A 92 -17.06 -0.27 -20.48
C THR A 92 -17.10 -1.66 -19.86
N LEU A 93 -16.36 -1.87 -18.76
CA LEU A 93 -16.35 -3.12 -18.01
C LEU A 93 -17.76 -3.53 -17.53
N LEU A 94 -18.49 -2.61 -16.90
CA LEU A 94 -19.84 -2.88 -16.39
C LEU A 94 -20.83 -3.19 -17.51
N SER A 95 -20.72 -2.51 -18.65
CA SER A 95 -21.60 -2.74 -19.80
C SER A 95 -21.44 -4.14 -20.39
N ARG A 96 -20.23 -4.71 -20.31
CA ARG A 96 -19.91 -6.05 -20.82
C ARG A 96 -20.38 -7.16 -19.89
N LEU A 97 -20.29 -6.96 -18.57
CA LEU A 97 -20.45 -8.04 -17.58
C LEU A 97 -21.82 -8.10 -16.90
N ASN A 98 -22.72 -7.14 -17.18
CA ASN A 98 -24.01 -7.01 -16.51
C ASN A 98 -23.91 -6.98 -14.97
N ILE A 99 -22.81 -6.42 -14.45
CA ILE A 99 -22.58 -6.24 -13.02
C ILE A 99 -23.23 -4.93 -12.59
N SER A 100 -23.91 -4.94 -11.45
CA SER A 100 -24.47 -3.71 -10.90
C SER A 100 -23.43 -2.91 -10.10
N MET A 101 -23.46 -1.59 -10.25
CA MET A 101 -22.67 -0.67 -9.41
C MET A 101 -22.91 -0.91 -7.91
N LEU A 102 -24.16 -1.21 -7.55
CA LEU A 102 -24.55 -1.51 -6.16
C LEU A 102 -23.81 -2.74 -5.60
N GLY A 103 -23.59 -3.77 -6.43
CA GLY A 103 -22.84 -4.97 -6.06
C GLY A 103 -21.39 -4.64 -5.72
N LEU A 104 -20.73 -3.82 -6.54
CA LEU A 104 -19.36 -3.36 -6.30
C LEU A 104 -19.26 -2.57 -4.98
N VAL A 105 -20.16 -1.60 -4.78
CA VAL A 105 -20.18 -0.77 -3.57
C VAL A 105 -20.39 -1.62 -2.32
N LYS A 106 -21.35 -2.54 -2.33
CA LYS A 106 -21.59 -3.44 -1.18
C LYS A 106 -20.36 -4.31 -0.89
N GLY A 107 -19.77 -4.90 -1.93
CA GLY A 107 -18.59 -5.75 -1.79
C GLY A 107 -17.41 -5.03 -1.16
N ILE A 108 -17.03 -3.87 -1.71
CA ILE A 108 -15.89 -3.09 -1.20
C ILE A 108 -16.16 -2.54 0.20
N LYS A 109 -17.41 -2.15 0.50
CA LYS A 109 -17.79 -1.63 1.82
C LYS A 109 -17.54 -2.61 2.95
N GLU A 110 -17.64 -3.92 2.72
CA GLU A 110 -17.42 -4.96 3.74
C GLU A 110 -15.98 -4.98 4.26
N PHE A 111 -15.00 -4.58 3.45
CA PHE A 111 -13.58 -4.60 3.80
C PHE A 111 -12.89 -3.24 3.67
N GLU A 112 -13.66 -2.16 3.60
CA GLU A 112 -13.15 -0.79 3.48
C GLU A 112 -12.15 -0.45 4.58
N LYS A 113 -12.48 -0.74 5.84
CA LYS A 113 -11.56 -0.55 6.97
C LYS A 113 -10.26 -1.33 6.80
N ARG A 114 -10.33 -2.60 6.38
CA ARG A 114 -9.12 -3.42 6.11
C ARG A 114 -8.26 -2.79 5.01
N ALA A 115 -8.88 -2.23 3.97
CA ALA A 115 -8.14 -1.57 2.89
C ALA A 115 -7.49 -0.27 3.40
N ARG A 116 -8.17 0.49 4.25
CA ARG A 116 -7.63 1.69 4.90
C ARG A 116 -6.44 1.36 5.80
N ASP A 117 -6.51 0.26 6.55
CA ASP A 117 -5.44 -0.25 7.42
C ASP A 117 -4.16 -0.67 6.66
N CYS A 118 -4.19 -0.73 5.33
CA CYS A 118 -3.01 -1.02 4.50
C CYS A 118 -2.13 0.20 4.25
N TYR A 119 -2.61 1.42 4.52
CA TYR A 119 -1.88 2.66 4.29
C TYR A 119 -1.22 3.14 5.59
N GLN A 120 0.03 3.59 5.50
CA GLN A 120 0.81 4.09 6.64
C GLN A 120 0.20 5.34 7.28
N GLU A 121 -0.41 6.20 6.47
CA GLU A 121 -0.90 7.51 6.89
C GLU A 121 -2.43 7.56 6.88
N PRO A 122 -3.04 8.40 7.73
CA PRO A 122 -4.47 8.68 7.65
C PRO A 122 -4.86 9.17 6.25
N ILE A 123 -5.91 8.56 5.70
CA ILE A 123 -6.43 8.91 4.39
C ILE A 123 -7.46 10.03 4.53
N ASP A 124 -7.18 11.16 3.89
CA ASP A 124 -8.10 12.31 3.77
C ASP A 124 -9.16 12.08 2.69
N LEU A 125 -9.91 10.98 2.82
CA LEU A 125 -11.09 10.66 2.04
C LEU A 125 -12.14 10.11 2.99
N ASP A 126 -13.37 10.59 2.86
CA ASP A 126 -14.47 9.99 3.60
C ASP A 126 -14.70 8.54 3.15
N GLN A 127 -15.58 7.81 3.86
CA GLN A 127 -15.81 6.40 3.54
C GLN A 127 -16.32 6.20 2.11
N ASN A 128 -17.21 7.06 1.62
CA ASN A 128 -17.80 6.91 0.29
C ASN A 128 -16.79 7.28 -0.80
N GLU A 129 -16.06 8.38 -0.63
CA GLU A 129 -14.98 8.80 -1.54
C GLU A 129 -13.91 7.69 -1.66
N PHE A 130 -13.52 7.09 -0.53
CA PHE A 130 -12.53 6.03 -0.53
C PHE A 130 -13.05 4.75 -1.22
N ILE A 131 -14.30 4.34 -0.96
CA ILE A 131 -14.92 3.20 -1.66
C ILE A 131 -15.01 3.46 -3.16
N GLU A 132 -15.43 4.67 -3.57
CA GLU A 132 -15.50 5.06 -4.99
C GLU A 132 -14.12 4.97 -5.64
N MET A 133 -13.09 5.51 -4.99
CA MET A 133 -11.70 5.42 -5.47
C MET A 133 -11.25 3.97 -5.62
N LEU A 134 -11.46 3.10 -4.62
CA LEU A 134 -11.07 1.69 -4.70
C LEU A 134 -11.73 0.96 -5.88
N ILE A 135 -13.00 1.27 -6.16
CA ILE A 135 -13.75 0.68 -7.28
C ILE A 135 -13.21 1.19 -8.60
N ILE A 136 -13.10 2.50 -8.77
CA ILE A 136 -12.67 3.13 -10.03
C ILE A 136 -11.25 2.70 -10.37
N ASP A 137 -10.32 2.81 -9.42
CA ASP A 137 -8.90 2.51 -9.63
C ASP A 137 -8.69 1.01 -9.80
N GLY A 138 -9.34 0.19 -8.97
CA GLY A 138 -9.21 -1.26 -9.04
C GLY A 138 -9.81 -1.86 -10.31
N CYS A 139 -11.00 -1.41 -10.72
CA CYS A 139 -11.61 -1.85 -11.98
C CYS A 139 -10.83 -1.33 -13.20
N PHE A 140 -10.28 -0.11 -13.14
CA PHE A 140 -9.39 0.39 -14.19
C PHE A 140 -8.18 -0.53 -14.35
N LEU A 141 -7.47 -0.87 -13.27
CA LEU A 141 -6.30 -1.75 -13.32
C LEU A 141 -6.64 -3.13 -13.86
N VAL A 142 -7.70 -3.76 -13.34
CA VAL A 142 -8.17 -5.07 -13.82
C VAL A 142 -8.46 -5.03 -15.32
N GLU A 143 -9.16 -4.00 -15.79
CA GLU A 143 -9.51 -3.89 -17.20
C GLU A 143 -8.32 -3.50 -18.09
N LEU A 144 -7.40 -2.68 -17.60
CA LEU A 144 -6.13 -2.36 -18.24
C LEU A 144 -5.33 -3.64 -18.54
N PHE A 145 -5.13 -4.49 -17.53
CA PHE A 145 -4.36 -5.72 -17.70
C PHE A 145 -5.06 -6.73 -18.62
N ARG A 146 -6.40 -6.78 -18.59
CA ARG A 146 -7.17 -7.58 -19.55
C ARG A 146 -7.03 -7.09 -20.97
N LYS A 147 -7.19 -5.79 -21.21
CA LYS A 147 -6.99 -5.18 -22.53
C LYS A 147 -5.57 -5.38 -23.04
N GLU A 148 -4.56 -5.40 -22.18
CA GLU A 148 -3.18 -5.72 -22.57
C GLU A 148 -3.09 -7.13 -23.20
N THR A 149 -3.78 -8.11 -22.63
CA THR A 149 -3.74 -9.49 -23.14
C THR A 149 -4.76 -9.76 -24.25
N ILE A 150 -5.92 -9.13 -24.21
CA ILE A 150 -7.07 -9.39 -25.08
C ILE A 150 -7.34 -8.12 -25.90
N SER A 151 -6.75 -8.08 -27.09
CA SER A 151 -6.81 -6.91 -27.98
C SER A 151 -8.23 -6.54 -28.41
N GLU A 152 -9.16 -7.50 -28.42
CA GLU A 152 -10.57 -7.36 -28.78
C GLU A 152 -11.34 -6.48 -27.78
N LEU A 153 -10.79 -6.27 -26.58
CA LEU A 153 -11.38 -5.37 -25.58
C LEU A 153 -10.98 -3.90 -25.80
N ARG A 154 -10.05 -3.62 -26.71
CA ARG A 154 -9.58 -2.27 -27.01
C ARG A 154 -10.51 -1.63 -28.02
N SER A 155 -10.98 -0.41 -27.74
CA SER A 155 -11.67 0.39 -28.74
C SER A 155 -10.65 1.11 -29.61
N MET A 156 -11.07 1.51 -30.82
CA MET A 156 -10.19 2.23 -31.77
C MET A 156 -9.74 3.61 -31.24
N ASP A 157 -10.47 4.16 -30.27
CA ASP A 157 -10.24 5.44 -29.61
C ASP A 157 -9.71 5.29 -28.17
N ASP A 158 -9.28 4.09 -27.78
CA ASP A 158 -8.75 3.83 -26.44
C ASP A 158 -7.50 4.69 -26.17
N PRO A 159 -7.55 5.64 -25.21
CA PRO A 159 -6.48 6.61 -25.01
C PRO A 159 -5.22 5.98 -24.43
N ILE A 160 -5.32 4.80 -23.79
CA ILE A 160 -4.14 4.13 -23.25
C ILE A 160 -3.36 3.42 -24.34
N PHE A 161 -4.07 2.69 -25.20
CA PHE A 161 -3.43 1.84 -26.21
C PHE A 161 -3.13 2.54 -27.53
N ASN A 162 -3.72 3.71 -27.78
CA ASN A 162 -3.51 4.48 -29.02
C ASN A 162 -2.65 5.74 -28.84
N MET A 163 -2.25 6.08 -27.60
CA MET A 163 -1.33 7.19 -27.35
C MET A 163 0.12 6.70 -27.29
N ALA A 164 0.98 7.31 -28.10
CA ALA A 164 2.40 7.02 -28.07
C ALA A 164 2.99 7.26 -26.68
N CYS A 165 3.89 6.37 -26.27
CA CYS A 165 4.60 6.41 -24.99
C CYS A 165 3.75 6.23 -23.72
N MET A 166 2.43 5.99 -23.83
CA MET A 166 1.56 5.89 -22.65
C MET A 166 1.95 4.74 -21.71
N HIS A 167 2.30 3.57 -22.27
CA HIS A 167 2.75 2.42 -21.48
C HIS A 167 3.96 2.75 -20.59
N GLN A 168 4.91 3.55 -21.08
CA GLN A 168 6.10 3.94 -20.30
C GLN A 168 5.70 4.76 -19.07
N PHE A 169 4.77 5.70 -19.21
CA PHE A 169 4.24 6.48 -18.08
C PHE A 169 3.47 5.57 -17.11
N LEU A 170 2.65 4.66 -17.62
CA LEU A 170 1.93 3.71 -16.77
C LEU A 170 2.90 2.76 -16.03
N TYR A 171 3.96 2.28 -16.67
CA TYR A 171 4.94 1.43 -16.01
C TYR A 171 5.62 2.14 -14.85
N HIS A 172 5.99 3.41 -15.04
CA HIS A 172 6.52 4.24 -13.96
C HIS A 172 5.51 4.37 -12.83
N ASP A 173 4.32 4.91 -13.13
CA ASP A 173 3.33 5.27 -12.12
C ASP A 173 2.80 4.05 -11.33
N LEU A 174 2.63 2.91 -11.98
CA LEU A 174 2.13 1.68 -11.36
C LEU A 174 3.21 0.93 -10.56
N LEU A 175 4.48 1.32 -10.67
CA LEU A 175 5.59 0.80 -9.86
C LEU A 175 5.99 1.72 -8.70
N LEU A 176 5.33 2.87 -8.53
CA LEU A 176 5.51 3.74 -7.37
C LEU A 176 4.84 3.13 -6.14
N LEU A 177 5.59 3.04 -5.02
CA LEU A 177 5.10 2.47 -3.76
C LEU A 177 3.90 3.23 -3.19
N GLU A 178 3.85 4.55 -3.38
CA GLU A 178 2.77 5.43 -2.89
C GLU A 178 1.50 5.34 -3.74
N ASN A 179 1.59 4.76 -4.94
CA ASN A 179 0.56 4.79 -5.96
C ASN A 179 -0.03 3.39 -6.18
N GLN A 180 -0.46 2.75 -5.08
CA GLN A 180 -0.86 1.35 -5.05
C GLN A 180 -2.25 1.16 -4.45
N LEU A 181 -2.87 0.02 -4.80
CA LEU A 181 -4.00 -0.55 -4.08
C LEU A 181 -3.57 -1.85 -3.40
N PRO A 182 -4.19 -2.21 -2.25
CA PRO A 182 -3.99 -3.51 -1.65
C PRO A 182 -4.41 -4.62 -2.63
N TRP A 183 -3.58 -5.66 -2.76
CA TRP A 183 -3.79 -6.74 -3.72
C TRP A 183 -5.13 -7.44 -3.53
N PHE A 184 -5.57 -7.66 -2.29
CA PHE A 184 -6.84 -8.32 -2.02
C PHE A 184 -8.04 -7.54 -2.58
N VAL A 185 -7.95 -6.21 -2.69
CA VAL A 185 -8.98 -5.38 -3.34
C VAL A 185 -9.00 -5.66 -4.84
N LEU A 186 -7.83 -5.70 -5.48
CA LEU A 186 -7.71 -6.04 -6.91
C LEU A 186 -8.21 -7.46 -7.19
N GLN A 187 -7.85 -8.42 -6.34
CA GLN A 187 -8.28 -9.81 -6.47
C GLN A 187 -9.80 -9.95 -6.31
N TYR A 188 -10.39 -9.24 -5.35
CA TYR A 188 -11.84 -9.22 -5.16
C TYR A 188 -12.56 -8.66 -6.40
N LEU A 189 -12.13 -7.50 -6.90
CA LEU A 189 -12.71 -6.87 -8.08
C LEU A 189 -12.49 -7.73 -9.34
N PHE A 190 -11.32 -8.36 -9.48
CA PHE A 190 -11.05 -9.30 -10.57
C PHE A 190 -12.04 -10.46 -10.55
N ASN A 191 -12.24 -11.12 -9.40
CA ASN A 191 -13.16 -12.24 -9.24
C ASN A 191 -14.60 -11.85 -9.52
N LEU A 192 -15.04 -10.69 -8.98
CA LEU A 192 -16.39 -10.18 -9.18
C LEU A 192 -16.67 -9.82 -10.65
N THR A 193 -15.61 -9.48 -11.39
CA THR A 193 -15.68 -9.09 -12.81
C THR A 193 -15.24 -10.19 -13.76
N MET A 194 -15.14 -11.46 -13.32
CA MET A 194 -14.79 -12.56 -14.22
C MET A 194 -15.90 -12.85 -15.22
N GLU A 195 -15.50 -13.10 -16.46
CA GLU A 195 -16.38 -13.68 -17.48
C GLU A 195 -16.43 -15.19 -17.30
N ASN A 196 -17.56 -15.81 -17.65
CA ASN A 196 -17.75 -17.27 -17.58
C ASN A 196 -16.88 -18.07 -18.57
N ASP A 197 -15.96 -17.43 -19.31
CA ASP A 197 -15.09 -18.11 -20.27
C ASP A 197 -13.82 -18.65 -19.57
N GLN A 198 -13.54 -19.93 -19.79
CA GLN A 198 -12.49 -20.74 -19.15
C GLN A 198 -11.07 -20.37 -19.61
N ARG A 199 -10.90 -19.29 -20.38
CA ARG A 199 -9.63 -18.85 -20.97
C ARG A 199 -9.01 -17.64 -20.27
N THR A 200 -9.54 -17.21 -19.13
CA THR A 200 -9.03 -16.04 -18.43
C THR A 200 -7.79 -16.40 -17.60
N LEU A 201 -6.66 -15.76 -17.94
CA LEU A 201 -5.47 -15.76 -17.10
C LEU A 201 -5.81 -15.23 -15.71
N SER A 202 -5.10 -15.71 -14.69
CA SER A 202 -5.16 -15.16 -13.34
C SER A 202 -4.75 -13.68 -13.33
N LEU A 203 -5.20 -12.94 -12.30
CA LEU A 203 -4.80 -11.55 -12.11
C LEU A 203 -3.27 -11.40 -12.10
N THR A 204 -2.56 -12.30 -11.42
CA THR A 204 -1.09 -12.35 -11.39
C THR A 204 -0.50 -12.46 -12.80
N GLU A 205 -0.98 -13.40 -13.61
CA GLU A 205 -0.48 -13.57 -14.99
C GLU A 205 -0.77 -12.36 -15.87
N LEU A 206 -1.93 -11.70 -15.70
CA LEU A 206 -2.27 -10.47 -16.43
C LEU A 206 -1.33 -9.31 -16.06
N VAL A 207 -1.06 -9.13 -14.76
CA VAL A 207 -0.12 -8.11 -14.28
C VAL A 207 1.29 -8.39 -14.79
N LEU A 208 1.77 -9.63 -14.70
CA LEU A 208 3.11 -9.99 -15.18
C LEU A 208 3.26 -9.83 -16.69
N LYS A 209 2.22 -10.14 -17.48
CA LYS A 209 2.20 -9.85 -18.91
C LYS A 209 2.29 -8.36 -19.21
N PHE A 210 1.58 -7.52 -18.45
CA PHE A 210 1.63 -6.07 -18.63
C PHE A 210 3.06 -5.53 -18.43
N PHE A 211 3.76 -6.00 -17.40
CA PHE A 211 5.13 -5.57 -17.10
C PHE A 211 6.23 -6.36 -17.82
N GLN A 212 5.89 -7.27 -18.75
CA GLN A 212 6.86 -8.13 -19.42
C GLN A 212 7.93 -7.33 -20.19
N ALA A 213 7.58 -6.15 -20.71
CA ALA A 213 8.52 -5.26 -21.38
C ALA A 213 9.54 -4.63 -20.42
N CYS A 214 9.15 -4.39 -19.15
CA CYS A 214 10.04 -3.84 -18.11
C CYS A 214 10.94 -4.93 -17.51
N PHE A 215 10.38 -6.12 -17.34
CA PHE A 215 11.06 -7.26 -16.74
C PHE A 215 10.90 -8.44 -17.69
N PRO A 216 11.84 -8.65 -18.63
CA PRO A 216 11.84 -9.83 -19.49
C PRO A 216 12.15 -11.04 -18.61
N LEU A 217 11.11 -11.54 -17.94
CA LEU A 217 11.13 -12.75 -17.15
C LEU A 217 11.46 -13.88 -18.11
N THR A 218 12.72 -14.30 -18.11
CA THR A 218 13.15 -15.47 -18.87
C THR A 218 12.30 -16.65 -18.43
N ASN A 219 11.89 -17.52 -19.37
CA ASN A 219 11.09 -18.74 -19.17
C ASN A 219 11.71 -19.78 -18.21
N HIS A 220 12.68 -19.39 -17.38
CA HIS A 220 13.33 -20.17 -16.35
C HIS A 220 12.55 -20.05 -15.04
N SER A 221 11.32 -20.56 -15.04
CA SER A 221 11.00 -21.70 -14.17
C SER A 221 9.55 -22.11 -14.39
N LYS A 222 9.36 -23.41 -14.68
CA LYS A 222 8.07 -24.08 -14.58
C LYS A 222 7.65 -24.31 -13.12
N SER A 223 8.47 -23.91 -12.15
CA SER A 223 7.93 -23.66 -10.82
C SER A 223 7.09 -22.40 -10.95
N SER A 224 5.78 -22.55 -10.78
CA SER A 224 4.98 -21.45 -10.25
C SER A 224 5.85 -20.67 -9.26
N PRO A 225 5.89 -19.32 -9.28
CA PRO A 225 6.42 -18.58 -8.14
C PRO A 225 5.82 -19.20 -6.87
N ARG A 226 6.47 -19.11 -5.72
CA ARG A 226 5.83 -19.54 -4.46
C ARG A 226 4.55 -18.69 -4.29
N LEU A 227 3.46 -19.11 -4.92
CA LEU A 227 2.15 -18.46 -5.00
C LEU A 227 1.43 -18.57 -3.64
N ASP A 228 2.09 -19.23 -2.68
CA ASP A 228 1.69 -19.34 -1.28
C ASP A 228 1.97 -18.04 -0.48
N LEU A 229 2.67 -17.05 -1.06
CA LEU A 229 2.76 -15.71 -0.50
C LEU A 229 1.57 -14.86 -0.98
N GLU A 230 0.71 -14.43 -0.05
CA GLU A 230 -0.35 -13.47 -0.31
C GLU A 230 0.30 -12.13 -0.70
N ASN A 231 0.33 -11.80 -2.00
CA ASN A 231 0.89 -10.53 -2.48
C ASN A 231 0.23 -9.36 -1.76
N LEU A 232 1.01 -8.32 -1.41
CA LEU A 232 0.48 -7.16 -0.70
C LEU A 232 -0.13 -6.11 -1.64
N HIS A 233 0.52 -5.86 -2.76
CA HIS A 233 0.12 -4.93 -3.84
C HIS A 233 0.94 -5.26 -5.11
N ILE A 234 0.78 -4.50 -6.20
CA ILE A 234 1.44 -4.79 -7.50
C ILE A 234 2.97 -4.76 -7.37
N VAL A 235 3.53 -3.74 -6.73
CA VAL A 235 4.98 -3.63 -6.54
C VAL A 235 5.56 -4.83 -5.75
N ASP A 236 4.84 -5.32 -4.73
CA ASP A 236 5.28 -6.48 -3.96
C ASP A 236 5.26 -7.76 -4.82
N LEU A 237 4.23 -7.95 -5.66
CA LEU A 237 4.21 -9.04 -6.64
C LEU A 237 5.44 -9.01 -7.56
N ILE A 238 5.75 -7.84 -8.15
CA ILE A 238 6.90 -7.69 -9.05
C ILE A 238 8.20 -7.98 -8.30
N ARG A 239 8.36 -7.46 -7.08
CA ARG A 239 9.51 -7.74 -6.21
C ARG A 239 9.66 -9.23 -5.93
N ASN A 240 8.59 -9.93 -5.57
CA ASN A 240 8.60 -11.36 -5.25
C ASN A 240 9.02 -12.20 -6.46
N VAL A 241 8.54 -11.84 -7.66
CA VAL A 241 8.93 -12.51 -8.90
C VAL A 241 10.40 -12.25 -9.25
N LEU A 242 10.87 -11.00 -9.13
CA LEU A 242 12.27 -10.66 -9.38
C LEU A 242 13.21 -11.42 -8.44
N ILE A 243 12.93 -11.44 -7.13
CA ILE A 243 13.75 -12.15 -6.14
C ILE A 243 13.75 -13.66 -6.42
N SER A 244 12.59 -14.25 -6.72
CA SER A 244 12.49 -15.70 -7.01
C SER A 244 13.22 -16.11 -8.30
N SER A 245 13.44 -15.16 -9.22
CA SER A 245 14.18 -15.41 -10.47
C SER A 245 15.70 -15.47 -10.26
N PHE A 246 16.20 -15.06 -9.09
CA PHE A 246 17.60 -15.23 -8.69
C PHE A 246 17.70 -16.43 -7.74
N PRO A 247 18.05 -17.64 -8.21
CA PRO A 247 18.40 -18.73 -7.31
C PRO A 247 19.57 -18.26 -6.45
N GLY A 248 19.35 -18.20 -5.14
CA GLY A 248 20.42 -17.92 -4.18
C GLY A 248 21.53 -18.95 -4.37
N VAL A 249 22.77 -18.44 -4.42
CA VAL A 249 24.00 -19.22 -4.25
C VAL A 249 23.79 -20.15 -3.06
N GLU A 250 23.82 -21.46 -3.30
CA GLU A 250 23.80 -22.46 -2.24
C GLU A 250 24.87 -22.10 -1.22
N SER A 251 24.46 -21.97 0.04
CA SER A 251 25.40 -21.93 1.14
C SER A 251 26.22 -23.22 1.08
N ASP A 252 27.48 -23.12 0.69
CA ASP A 252 28.47 -24.20 0.79
C ASP A 252 28.33 -24.83 2.18
N GLU A 253 27.78 -26.05 2.22
CA GLU A 253 27.93 -26.93 3.37
C GLU A 253 29.44 -27.12 3.58
N MET A 254 29.96 -26.56 4.67
CA MET A 254 31.33 -26.81 5.08
C MET A 254 31.55 -28.32 5.19
N PRO A 255 32.60 -28.88 4.56
CA PRO A 255 32.88 -30.30 4.66
C PRO A 255 33.20 -30.63 6.12
N GLU A 256 32.53 -31.65 6.65
CA GLU A 256 32.86 -32.23 7.95
C GLU A 256 34.37 -32.56 7.98
N LYS A 257 35.04 -32.04 9.00
CA LYS A 257 36.46 -32.28 9.24
C LYS A 257 36.71 -33.76 9.54
N PRO A 258 37.91 -34.27 9.21
CA PRO A 258 38.23 -35.70 9.14
C PRO A 258 38.27 -36.40 10.49
#